data_AF-A0A7C4IKF1-F1
#
_entry.id   AF-A0A7C4IKF1-F1
#
_cell.length_a   1.000
_cell.length_b   1.000
_cell.length_c   1.000
_cell.angle_alpha   90.00
_cell.angle_beta   90.00
_cell.angle_gamma   90.00
#
_symmetry.space_group_name_H-M   'P 1'
#
loop_
_entity.id
_entity.type
_entity.pdbx_description
1 polymer ?
#
loop_
_entity_poly.entity_id
_entity_poly.type
_entity_poly.pdbx_seq_one_letter_code
_entity_poly.pdbx_strand_id
1 'polypeptide(L)'
;MADNSLATAADYAEALLTARRARCWLAAIVAAMLLAQMAVFFAARFTAAVVPDAAATQPSRSQAIGRLLLEYVVSTSAFLGMASVLVLAAVLLLIVNIMLVGRLIGLSDTIKALLWCVVLAVLVFPWQALLNSPDYQGTDFRIPGVLYTWAELTAHARAPWPGVEQKILKWTRFAAFPAASGLVLLLLYLRSGRGLQLALGERRPPADL
;
A
#
# COMPACT_ATOMS: atom_id res chain seq x y z
N MET A 1 4.43 -44.06 -14.69
CA MET A 1 3.76 -43.42 -13.53
C MET A 1 4.65 -42.36 -12.86
N ALA A 2 5.96 -42.61 -12.68
CA ALA A 2 6.89 -41.61 -12.14
C ALA A 2 6.97 -40.32 -13.00
N ASP A 3 6.97 -40.45 -14.32
CA ASP A 3 7.09 -39.28 -15.23
C ASP A 3 5.94 -38.27 -15.08
N ASN A 4 4.70 -38.75 -14.85
CA ASN A 4 3.54 -37.88 -14.62
C ASN A 4 3.66 -37.12 -13.28
N SER A 5 4.26 -37.74 -12.25
CA SER A 5 4.46 -37.09 -10.96
C SER A 5 5.56 -36.02 -11.01
N LEU A 6 6.59 -36.22 -11.85
CA LEU A 6 7.64 -35.24 -12.07
C LEU A 6 7.14 -34.04 -12.87
N ALA A 7 6.35 -34.29 -13.93
CA ALA A 7 5.76 -33.22 -14.73
C ALA A 7 4.85 -32.32 -13.89
N THR A 8 3.95 -32.91 -13.09
CA THR A 8 3.06 -32.14 -12.22
C THR A 8 3.81 -31.33 -11.15
N ALA A 9 4.88 -31.87 -10.56
CA ALA A 9 5.72 -31.14 -9.61
C ALA A 9 6.43 -29.93 -10.27
N ALA A 10 6.89 -30.08 -11.51
CA ALA A 10 7.52 -29.00 -12.27
C ALA A 10 6.53 -27.86 -12.56
N ASP A 11 5.30 -28.18 -12.96
CA ASP A 11 4.25 -27.19 -13.22
C ASP A 11 3.92 -26.36 -11.97
N TYR A 12 3.84 -27.00 -10.79
CA TYR A 12 3.62 -26.29 -9.53
C TYR A 12 4.79 -25.37 -9.16
N ALA A 13 6.03 -25.83 -9.38
CA ALA A 13 7.21 -25.02 -9.11
C ALA A 13 7.26 -23.78 -10.00
N GLU A 14 6.96 -23.92 -11.30
CA GLU A 14 6.91 -22.81 -12.24
C GLU A 14 5.80 -21.80 -11.88
N ALA A 15 4.61 -22.29 -11.51
CA ALA A 15 3.51 -21.46 -11.05
C ALA A 15 3.89 -20.66 -9.79
N LEU A 16 4.57 -21.28 -8.83
CA LEU A 16 5.05 -20.61 -7.62
C LEU A 16 6.12 -19.55 -7.92
N LEU A 17 7.05 -19.82 -8.84
CA LEU A 17 8.07 -18.85 -9.24
C LEU A 17 7.45 -17.63 -9.94
N THR A 18 6.46 -17.86 -10.80
CA THR A 18 5.73 -16.77 -11.47
C THR A 18 4.95 -15.93 -10.46
N ALA A 19 4.24 -16.57 -9.53
CA ALA A 19 3.52 -15.89 -8.46
C ALA A 19 4.46 -15.11 -7.52
N ARG A 20 5.66 -15.66 -7.23
CA ARG A 20 6.71 -14.96 -6.45
C ARG A 20 7.13 -13.66 -7.13
N ARG A 21 7.36 -13.67 -8.45
CA ARG A 21 7.71 -12.47 -9.22
C ARG A 21 6.58 -11.44 -9.22
N ALA A 22 5.35 -11.87 -9.47
CA ALA A 22 4.18 -11.00 -9.44
C ALA A 22 4.01 -10.32 -8.08
N ARG A 23 4.13 -11.07 -6.98
CA ARG A 23 4.10 -10.55 -5.62
C ARG A 23 5.16 -9.46 -5.38
N CYS A 24 6.39 -9.68 -5.84
CA CYS A 24 7.48 -8.69 -5.69
C CYS A 24 7.16 -7.39 -6.43
N TRP A 25 6.69 -7.47 -7.68
CA TRP A 25 6.30 -6.29 -8.46
C TRP A 25 5.15 -5.52 -7.82
N LEU A 26 4.09 -6.22 -7.39
CA LEU A 26 2.95 -5.60 -6.73
C LEU A 26 3.36 -4.93 -5.42
N ALA A 27 4.19 -5.57 -4.60
CA ALA A 27 4.72 -4.97 -3.39
C ALA A 27 5.57 -3.73 -3.69
N ALA A 28 6.41 -3.77 -4.72
CA ALA A 28 7.21 -2.61 -5.14
C ALA A 28 6.34 -1.44 -5.61
N ILE A 29 5.27 -1.72 -6.36
CA ILE A 29 4.30 -0.69 -6.80
C ILE A 29 3.62 -0.06 -5.59
N VAL A 30 3.11 -0.84 -4.63
CA VAL A 30 2.47 -0.30 -3.41
C VAL A 30 3.47 0.54 -2.62
N ALA A 31 4.71 0.08 -2.45
CA ALA A 31 5.76 0.85 -1.79
C ALA A 31 6.03 2.19 -2.51
N ALA A 32 6.15 2.17 -3.84
CA ALA A 32 6.37 3.37 -4.64
C ALA A 32 5.20 4.36 -4.50
N MET A 33 3.95 3.89 -4.46
CA MET A 33 2.79 4.76 -4.28
C MET A 33 2.75 5.38 -2.89
N LEU A 34 3.07 4.63 -1.82
CA LEU A 34 3.16 5.16 -0.46
C LEU A 34 4.27 6.22 -0.34
N LEU A 35 5.44 5.96 -0.93
CA LEU A 35 6.56 6.91 -0.95
C LEU A 35 6.22 8.16 -1.77
N ALA A 36 5.56 8.01 -2.92
CA ALA A 36 5.11 9.14 -3.74
C ALA A 36 4.14 10.04 -2.96
N GLN A 37 3.16 9.45 -2.26
CA GLN A 37 2.24 10.20 -1.40
C GLN A 37 3.00 10.91 -0.28
N MET A 38 3.89 10.24 0.45
CA MET A 38 4.70 10.93 1.47
C MET A 38 5.54 12.08 0.88
N ALA A 39 6.19 11.86 -0.27
CA ALA A 39 7.02 12.87 -0.92
C ALA A 39 6.20 14.09 -1.35
N VAL A 40 5.02 13.88 -1.93
CA VAL A 40 4.10 14.96 -2.33
C VAL A 40 3.62 15.73 -1.09
N PHE A 41 3.30 15.05 0.01
CA PHE A 41 2.93 15.71 1.25
C PHE A 41 4.06 16.60 1.80
N PHE A 42 5.28 16.08 1.88
CA PHE A 42 6.43 16.85 2.34
C PHE A 42 6.73 18.03 1.42
N ALA A 43 6.66 17.83 0.10
CA ALA A 43 6.80 18.90 -0.87
C ALA A 43 5.73 19.99 -0.65
N ALA A 44 4.46 19.60 -0.47
CA ALA A 44 3.38 20.55 -0.22
C ALA A 44 3.50 21.28 1.12
N ARG A 45 4.02 20.60 2.15
CA ARG A 45 4.15 21.16 3.50
C ARG A 45 5.28 22.17 3.62
N PHE A 46 6.39 21.94 2.92
CA PHE A 46 7.62 22.71 3.07
C PHE A 46 7.95 23.62 1.88
N THR A 47 7.27 23.48 0.74
CA THR A 47 7.53 24.30 -0.46
C THR A 47 6.27 25.02 -0.93
N ALA A 48 6.46 26.19 -1.56
CA ALA A 48 5.38 26.95 -2.22
C ALA A 48 5.08 26.49 -3.64
N ALA A 49 5.85 25.52 -4.14
CA ALA A 49 5.72 25.03 -5.50
C ALA A 49 4.43 24.24 -5.72
N VAL A 50 3.91 23.58 -4.68
CA VAL A 50 2.75 22.68 -4.79
C VAL A 50 1.44 23.36 -4.41
N VAL A 51 1.46 24.14 -3.32
CA VAL A 51 0.30 24.90 -2.85
C VAL A 51 0.74 26.36 -2.70
N PRO A 52 0.30 27.29 -3.57
CA PRO A 52 0.69 28.69 -3.46
C PRO A 52 0.13 29.32 -2.19
N ASP A 53 0.83 30.33 -1.66
CA ASP A 53 0.31 31.12 -0.53
C ASP A 53 -0.92 31.92 -0.95
N ALA A 54 -1.87 32.07 -0.02
CA ALA A 54 -3.13 32.78 -0.26
C ALA A 54 -2.95 34.25 -0.69
N ALA A 55 -1.75 34.81 -0.52
CA ALA A 55 -1.40 36.17 -0.94
C ALA A 55 -1.11 36.32 -2.45
N ALA A 56 -0.92 35.22 -3.20
CA ALA A 56 -0.69 35.26 -4.64
C ALA A 56 -2.03 35.31 -5.40
N THR A 57 -2.36 36.46 -5.98
CA THR A 57 -3.66 36.70 -6.66
C THR A 57 -3.81 35.99 -8.00
N GLN A 58 -2.74 35.53 -8.65
CA GLN A 58 -2.82 34.68 -9.85
C GLN A 58 -1.66 33.67 -9.90
N PRO A 59 -1.93 32.36 -10.09
CA PRO A 59 -0.88 31.38 -10.31
C PRO A 59 -0.26 31.57 -11.69
N SER A 60 1.06 31.45 -11.79
CA SER A 60 1.74 31.46 -13.09
C SER A 60 1.35 30.22 -13.91
N ARG A 61 1.41 30.31 -15.25
CA ARG A 61 1.07 29.18 -16.15
C ARG A 61 1.89 27.93 -15.82
N SER A 62 3.15 28.07 -15.44
CA SER A 62 4.02 26.95 -15.04
C SER A 62 3.54 26.29 -13.74
N GLN A 63 3.09 27.08 -12.75
CA GLN A 63 2.50 26.55 -11.52
C GLN A 63 1.17 25.81 -11.77
N ALA A 64 0.35 26.32 -12.68
CA ALA A 64 -0.91 25.67 -13.03
C ALA A 64 -0.69 24.25 -13.61
N ILE A 65 0.29 24.10 -14.51
CA ILE A 65 0.64 22.79 -15.08
C ILE A 65 1.19 21.85 -14.01
N GLY A 66 2.12 22.33 -13.17
CA GLY A 66 2.69 21.53 -12.08
C GLY A 66 1.61 21.03 -11.12
N ARG A 67 0.63 21.87 -10.80
CA ARG A 67 -0.52 21.52 -9.97
C ARG A 67 -1.35 20.38 -10.57
N LEU A 68 -1.68 20.47 -11.86
CA LEU A 68 -2.45 19.44 -12.56
C LEU A 68 -1.71 18.09 -12.59
N LEU A 69 -0.39 18.12 -12.83
CA LEU A 69 0.43 16.91 -12.80
C LEU A 69 0.44 16.28 -11.40
N LEU A 70 0.58 17.07 -10.34
CA LEU A 70 0.58 16.56 -8.97
C LEU A 70 -0.80 16.01 -8.57
N GLU A 71 -1.88 16.67 -8.96
CA GLU A 71 -3.24 16.19 -8.77
C GLU A 71 -3.47 14.84 -9.47
N TYR A 72 -2.97 14.70 -10.71
CA TYR A 72 -3.02 13.44 -11.44
C TYR A 72 -2.16 12.36 -10.77
N VAL A 73 -0.96 12.68 -10.29
CA VAL A 73 -0.07 11.75 -9.57
C VAL A 73 -0.72 11.27 -8.27
N VAL A 74 -1.31 12.16 -7.48
CA VAL A 74 -1.99 11.80 -6.22
C VAL A 74 -3.20 10.90 -6.49
N SER A 75 -4.01 11.24 -7.49
CA SER A 75 -5.20 10.44 -7.83
C SER A 75 -4.83 9.07 -8.40
N THR A 76 -3.85 9.04 -9.30
CA THR A 76 -3.35 7.80 -9.91
C THR A 76 -2.68 6.89 -8.88
N SER A 77 -1.89 7.46 -7.97
CA SER A 77 -1.23 6.67 -6.92
C SER A 77 -2.22 6.11 -5.91
N ALA A 78 -3.30 6.84 -5.61
CA ALA A 78 -4.35 6.32 -4.75
C ALA A 78 -5.08 5.12 -5.40
N PHE A 79 -5.48 5.26 -6.66
CA PHE A 79 -6.12 4.19 -7.42
C PHE A 79 -5.19 2.98 -7.58
N LEU A 80 -3.96 3.21 -8.05
CA LEU A 80 -3.00 2.15 -8.31
C LEU A 80 -2.57 1.44 -7.02
N GLY A 81 -2.42 2.18 -5.91
CA GLY A 81 -2.14 1.60 -4.61
C GLY A 81 -3.25 0.64 -4.17
N MET A 82 -4.51 1.06 -4.29
CA MET A 82 -5.66 0.21 -3.94
C MET A 82 -5.77 -1.02 -4.84
N ALA A 83 -5.72 -0.83 -6.16
CA ALA A 83 -5.80 -1.92 -7.13
C ALA A 83 -4.67 -2.94 -6.91
N SER A 84 -3.44 -2.46 -6.67
CA SER A 84 -2.28 -3.33 -6.45
C SER A 84 -2.40 -4.15 -5.17
N VAL A 85 -2.94 -3.59 -4.08
CA VAL A 85 -3.16 -4.35 -2.84
C VAL A 85 -4.23 -5.43 -3.02
N LEU A 86 -5.30 -5.15 -3.77
CA LEU A 86 -6.33 -6.16 -4.09
C LEU A 86 -5.76 -7.29 -4.95
N VAL A 87 -5.00 -6.96 -5.99
CA VAL A 87 -4.33 -7.95 -6.83
C VAL A 87 -3.29 -8.73 -6.03
N LEU A 88 -2.55 -8.07 -5.14
CA LEU A 88 -1.59 -8.72 -4.23
C LEU A 88 -2.28 -9.73 -3.32
N ALA A 89 -3.45 -9.40 -2.76
CA ALA A 89 -4.24 -10.31 -1.95
C ALA A 89 -4.70 -11.53 -2.76
N ALA A 90 -5.17 -11.32 -4.00
CA ALA A 90 -5.56 -12.41 -4.90
C ALA A 90 -4.37 -13.32 -5.26
N VAL A 91 -3.19 -12.76 -5.54
CA VAL A 91 -1.96 -13.52 -5.80
C VAL A 91 -1.54 -14.32 -4.58
N LEU A 92 -1.61 -13.76 -3.37
CA LEU A 92 -1.31 -14.49 -2.14
C LEU A 92 -2.31 -15.64 -1.90
N LEU A 93 -3.60 -15.42 -2.17
CA LEU A 93 -4.61 -16.47 -2.09
C LEU A 93 -4.34 -17.60 -3.10
N LEU A 94 -3.95 -17.25 -4.33
CA LEU A 94 -3.55 -18.23 -5.35
C LEU A 94 -2.34 -19.06 -4.89
N ILE A 95 -1.32 -18.41 -4.32
CA ILE A 95 -0.15 -19.11 -3.76
C ILE A 95 -0.58 -20.07 -2.66
N VAL A 96 -1.44 -19.63 -1.73
CA VAL A 96 -1.99 -20.48 -0.65
C VAL A 96 -2.70 -21.71 -1.23
N ASN A 97 -3.54 -21.53 -2.25
CA ASN A 97 -4.24 -22.64 -2.91
C ASN A 97 -3.27 -23.62 -3.58
N ILE A 98 -2.26 -23.13 -4.31
CA ILE A 98 -1.23 -23.98 -4.92
C ILE A 98 -0.48 -24.78 -3.84
N MET A 99 -0.11 -24.13 -2.72
CA MET A 99 0.57 -24.79 -1.61
C MET A 99 -0.30 -25.85 -0.91
N LEU A 100 -1.60 -25.60 -0.78
CA LEU A 100 -2.55 -26.56 -0.21
C LEU A 100 -2.69 -27.82 -1.08
N VAL A 101 -2.83 -27.64 -2.40
CA VAL A 101 -2.93 -28.76 -3.35
C VAL A 101 -1.62 -29.54 -3.41
N GLY A 102 -0.49 -28.84 -3.46
CA GLY A 102 0.85 -29.44 -3.49
C GLY A 102 1.32 -30.01 -2.14
N ARG A 103 0.52 -29.88 -1.06
CA ARG A 103 0.87 -30.29 0.31
C ARG A 103 2.24 -29.75 0.77
N LEU A 104 2.54 -28.50 0.40
CA LEU A 104 3.84 -27.89 0.61
C LEU A 104 4.00 -27.37 2.05
N ILE A 105 5.23 -27.44 2.56
CA ILE A 105 5.63 -26.89 3.86
C ILE A 105 5.71 -25.35 3.75
N GLY A 106 5.46 -24.63 4.86
CA GLY A 106 5.55 -23.16 4.91
C GLY A 106 4.21 -22.43 4.74
N LEU A 107 3.10 -23.17 4.63
CA LEU A 107 1.74 -22.63 4.50
C LEU A 107 1.37 -21.63 5.62
N SER A 108 1.76 -21.91 6.86
CA SER A 108 1.46 -21.04 8.02
C SER A 108 1.97 -19.61 7.82
N ASP A 109 3.19 -19.44 7.30
CA ASP A 109 3.78 -18.12 7.10
C ASP A 109 3.14 -17.38 5.91
N THR A 110 2.74 -18.11 4.86
CA THR A 110 2.01 -17.55 3.73
C THR A 110 0.61 -17.09 4.16
N ILE A 111 -0.11 -17.85 5.00
CA ILE A 111 -1.41 -17.46 5.57
C ILE A 111 -1.26 -16.21 6.45
N LYS A 112 -0.24 -16.15 7.31
CA LYS A 112 0.05 -14.94 8.10
C LYS A 112 0.28 -13.74 7.18
N ALA A 113 1.04 -13.91 6.09
CA ALA A 113 1.25 -12.84 5.13
C ALA A 113 -0.05 -12.39 4.44
N LEU A 114 -0.95 -13.33 4.12
CA LEU A 114 -2.29 -13.01 3.61
C LEU A 114 -3.11 -12.18 4.62
N LEU A 115 -3.08 -12.54 5.90
CA LEU A 115 -3.75 -11.75 6.95
C LEU A 115 -3.18 -10.33 7.04
N TRP A 116 -1.85 -10.16 6.97
CA TRP A 116 -1.23 -8.83 6.91
C TRP A 116 -1.57 -8.08 5.62
N CYS A 117 -1.84 -8.78 4.51
CA CYS A 117 -2.33 -8.17 3.29
C CYS A 117 -3.75 -7.62 3.44
N VAL A 118 -4.62 -8.31 4.18
CA VAL A 118 -5.96 -7.80 4.53
C VAL A 118 -5.85 -6.57 5.41
N VAL A 119 -4.97 -6.57 6.41
CA VAL A 119 -4.69 -5.38 7.24
C VAL A 119 -4.22 -4.22 6.35
N LEU A 120 -3.30 -4.47 5.42
CA LEU A 120 -2.83 -3.45 4.48
C LEU A 120 -3.97 -2.94 3.58
N ALA A 121 -4.84 -3.83 3.08
CA ALA A 121 -6.00 -3.46 2.27
C ALA A 121 -6.93 -2.53 3.04
N VAL A 122 -7.23 -2.85 4.29
CA VAL A 122 -8.02 -2.02 5.21
C VAL A 122 -7.36 -0.66 5.45
N LEU A 123 -6.04 -0.60 5.62
CA LEU A 123 -5.32 0.65 5.84
C LEU A 123 -5.30 1.56 4.60
N VAL A 124 -5.09 0.96 3.42
CA VAL A 124 -5.04 1.64 2.12
C VAL A 124 -6.43 2.01 1.61
N PHE A 125 -7.48 1.36 2.11
CA PHE A 125 -8.86 1.61 1.73
C PHE A 125 -9.22 3.10 1.91
N PRO A 126 -9.84 3.76 0.90
CA PRO A 126 -10.16 5.17 0.94
C PRO A 126 -11.42 5.41 1.76
N TRP A 127 -11.36 5.17 3.08
CA TRP A 127 -12.53 5.32 3.96
C TRP A 127 -13.12 6.72 3.91
N GLN A 128 -12.34 7.73 3.53
CA GLN A 128 -12.82 9.10 3.38
C GLN A 128 -13.92 9.20 2.33
N ALA A 129 -13.86 8.42 1.24
CA ALA A 129 -14.92 8.38 0.24
C ALA A 129 -16.23 7.81 0.79
N LEU A 130 -16.16 6.87 1.74
CA LEU A 130 -17.34 6.31 2.42
C LEU A 130 -17.87 7.20 3.55
N LEU A 131 -16.96 7.83 4.30
CA LEU A 131 -17.28 8.57 5.52
C LEU A 131 -17.56 10.07 5.27
N ASN A 132 -17.26 10.59 4.08
CA ASN A 132 -17.57 11.97 3.70
C ASN A 132 -18.99 12.17 3.15
N SER A 133 -19.93 11.25 3.44
CA SER A 133 -21.34 11.47 3.09
C SER A 133 -21.87 12.76 3.74
N PRO A 134 -22.68 13.56 3.01
CA PRO A 134 -23.17 14.87 3.47
C PRO A 134 -24.05 14.81 4.71
N ASP A 135 -24.56 13.62 5.08
CA ASP A 135 -25.36 13.41 6.29
C ASP A 135 -24.53 13.40 7.58
N TYR A 136 -23.24 13.09 7.50
CA TYR A 136 -22.33 13.25 8.62
C TYR A 136 -21.74 14.66 8.50
N GLN A 137 -22.31 15.68 9.14
CA GLN A 137 -21.85 17.08 9.06
C GLN A 137 -20.94 17.50 10.23
N GLY A 138 -20.26 16.55 10.88
CA GLY A 138 -19.24 16.90 11.87
C GLY A 138 -18.06 17.60 11.19
N THR A 139 -17.72 18.80 11.67
CA THR A 139 -16.44 19.50 11.39
C THR A 139 -15.23 18.75 11.95
N ASP A 140 -15.48 17.68 12.70
CA ASP A 140 -14.48 16.88 13.36
C ASP A 140 -13.70 16.00 12.39
N PHE A 141 -12.42 15.93 12.68
CA PHE A 141 -11.40 15.17 11.98
C PHE A 141 -11.81 13.72 11.73
N ARG A 142 -12.10 13.35 10.48
CA ARG A 142 -12.43 11.98 10.07
C ARG A 142 -11.18 11.24 9.63
N ILE A 143 -10.81 10.14 10.28
CA ILE A 143 -9.87 9.14 9.74
C ILE A 143 -10.56 7.78 9.85
N PRO A 144 -10.42 6.88 8.86
CA PRO A 144 -9.11 6.38 8.44
C PRO A 144 -8.83 6.47 6.93
N GLY A 145 -7.63 6.08 6.52
CA GLY A 145 -7.20 6.09 5.12
C GLY A 145 -5.77 6.59 5.05
N VAL A 146 -4.87 5.74 4.57
CA VAL A 146 -3.45 6.06 4.41
C VAL A 146 -3.24 6.95 3.19
N LEU A 147 -3.99 6.68 2.14
CA LEU A 147 -4.00 7.48 0.93
C LEU A 147 -4.91 8.69 1.15
N TYR A 148 -4.42 9.87 0.78
CA TYR A 148 -5.18 11.10 0.87
C TYR A 148 -5.58 11.57 -0.53
N THR A 149 -6.64 12.37 -0.59
CA THR A 149 -7.09 12.98 -1.85
C THR A 149 -6.40 14.33 -2.07
N TRP A 150 -6.42 14.82 -3.31
CA TRP A 150 -5.89 16.14 -3.64
C TRP A 150 -6.58 17.27 -2.87
N ALA A 151 -7.90 17.17 -2.67
CA ALA A 151 -8.68 18.12 -1.90
C ALA A 151 -8.22 18.16 -0.43
N GLU A 152 -7.94 17.00 0.17
CA GLU A 152 -7.44 16.93 1.55
C GLU A 152 -6.02 17.49 1.69
N LEU A 153 -5.15 17.19 0.72
CA LEU A 153 -3.79 17.72 0.71
C LEU A 153 -3.80 19.24 0.64
N THR A 154 -4.53 19.81 -0.32
CA THR A 154 -4.56 21.26 -0.52
C THR A 154 -5.22 22.01 0.64
N ALA A 155 -6.24 21.41 1.28
CA ALA A 155 -6.89 21.98 2.46
C ALA A 155 -6.01 21.97 3.73
N HIS A 156 -5.06 21.04 3.85
CA HIS A 156 -4.35 20.82 5.11
C HIS A 156 -2.83 20.98 5.05
N ALA A 157 -2.21 20.95 3.87
CA ALA A 157 -0.76 21.00 3.73
C ALA A 157 -0.17 22.33 4.24
N ARG A 158 -0.85 23.47 4.01
CA ARG A 158 -0.36 24.80 4.40
C ARG A 158 -1.18 25.51 5.47
N ALA A 159 -2.35 25.00 5.80
CA ALA A 159 -3.18 25.59 6.84
C ALA A 159 -2.40 25.63 8.17
N PRO A 160 -2.35 26.78 8.86
CA PRO A 160 -1.86 26.80 10.23
C PRO A 160 -2.79 25.90 11.06
N TRP A 161 -2.23 24.88 11.71
CA TRP A 161 -3.00 23.96 12.54
C TRP A 161 -3.12 24.55 13.95
N PRO A 162 -4.31 24.98 14.38
CA PRO A 162 -4.50 25.49 15.73
C PRO A 162 -4.36 24.37 16.76
N GLY A 163 -3.50 24.58 17.75
CA GLY A 163 -3.28 23.62 18.83
C GLY A 163 -2.35 22.44 18.49
N VAL A 164 -1.79 21.86 19.54
CA VAL A 164 -0.85 20.73 19.44
C VAL A 164 -1.57 19.46 18.98
N GLU A 165 -2.81 19.25 19.42
CA GLU A 165 -3.61 18.07 19.09
C GLU A 165 -3.85 17.95 17.58
N GLN A 166 -4.33 19.02 16.93
CA GLN A 166 -4.57 19.02 15.48
C GLN A 166 -3.26 18.82 14.71
N LYS A 167 -2.16 19.41 15.18
CA LYS A 167 -0.83 19.21 14.58
C LYS A 167 -0.40 17.75 14.64
N ILE A 168 -0.57 17.07 15.79
CA ILE A 168 -0.26 15.65 15.94
C ILE A 168 -1.16 14.80 15.04
N LEU A 169 -2.46 15.07 15.01
CA LEU A 169 -3.42 14.32 14.21
C LEU A 169 -3.13 14.42 12.70
N LYS A 170 -2.80 15.62 12.21
CA LYS A 170 -2.46 15.82 10.79
C LYS A 170 -1.12 15.18 10.43
N TRP A 171 -0.09 15.31 11.26
CA TRP A 171 1.20 14.63 11.03
C TRP A 171 1.05 13.11 11.04
N THR A 172 0.27 12.59 11.99
CA THR A 172 -0.02 11.15 12.09
C THR A 172 -0.68 10.65 10.80
N ARG A 173 -1.68 11.37 10.29
CA ARG A 173 -2.38 11.02 9.06
C ARG A 173 -1.48 11.01 7.83
N PHE A 174 -0.76 12.11 7.58
CA PHE A 174 -0.07 12.30 6.30
C PHE A 174 1.33 11.67 6.25
N ALA A 175 1.96 11.41 7.40
CA ALA A 175 3.30 10.82 7.47
C ALA A 175 3.31 9.48 8.20
N ALA A 176 2.73 9.40 9.41
CA ALA A 176 2.86 8.20 10.24
C ALA A 176 2.05 7.01 9.68
N PHE A 177 0.83 7.23 9.17
CA PHE A 177 0.02 6.15 8.59
C PHE A 177 0.60 5.57 7.29
N PRO A 178 1.08 6.38 6.33
CA PRO A 178 1.86 5.86 5.20
C PRO A 178 3.11 5.09 5.63
N ALA A 179 3.87 5.61 6.61
CA ALA A 179 5.04 4.91 7.14
C ALA A 179 4.68 3.58 7.79
N ALA A 180 3.63 3.54 8.62
CA ALA A 180 3.13 2.32 9.24
C ALA A 180 2.66 1.30 8.19
N SER A 181 2.01 1.75 7.11
CA SER A 181 1.60 0.89 6.01
C SER A 181 2.80 0.33 5.24
N GLY A 182 3.84 1.14 5.05
CA GLY A 182 5.12 0.68 4.51
C GLY A 182 5.77 -0.41 5.38
N LEU A 183 5.69 -0.26 6.72
CA LEU A 183 6.16 -1.28 7.66
C LEU A 183 5.32 -2.57 7.58
N VAL A 184 3.99 -2.45 7.50
CA VAL A 184 3.10 -3.60 7.29
C VAL A 184 3.41 -4.32 5.97
N LEU A 185 3.63 -3.56 4.88
CA LEU A 185 4.03 -4.09 3.58
C LEU A 185 5.38 -4.83 3.66
N LEU A 186 6.35 -4.29 4.39
CA LEU A 186 7.65 -4.94 4.60
C LEU A 186 7.49 -6.25 5.39
N LEU A 187 6.70 -6.25 6.47
CA LEU A 187 6.40 -7.46 7.24
C LEU A 187 5.71 -8.52 6.40
N LEU A 188 4.72 -8.12 5.58
CA LEU A 188 4.06 -8.98 4.60
C LEU A 188 5.08 -9.57 3.63
N TYR A 189 5.96 -8.74 3.07
CA TYR A 189 6.96 -9.16 2.10
C TYR A 189 7.94 -10.20 2.68
N LEU A 190 8.43 -9.94 3.89
CA LEU A 190 9.35 -10.83 4.60
C LEU A 190 8.67 -12.15 4.97
N ARG A 191 7.43 -12.13 5.48
CA ARG A 191 6.70 -13.34 5.88
C ARG A 191 6.36 -14.24 4.69
N SER A 192 5.80 -13.66 3.62
CA SER A 192 5.50 -14.43 2.41
C SER A 192 6.75 -14.95 1.70
N GLY A 193 7.88 -14.23 1.78
CA GLY A 193 9.17 -14.72 1.30
C GLY A 193 9.64 -15.98 2.04
N ARG A 194 9.49 -16.01 3.37
CA ARG A 194 9.86 -17.19 4.19
C ARG A 194 9.02 -18.41 3.84
N GLY A 195 7.70 -18.25 3.72
CA GLY A 195 6.79 -19.35 3.33
C GLY A 195 7.15 -19.95 1.96
N LEU A 196 7.43 -19.11 0.97
CA LEU A 196 7.83 -19.54 -0.38
C LEU A 196 9.21 -20.23 -0.39
N GLN A 197 10.18 -19.73 0.36
CA GLN A 197 11.50 -20.34 0.46
C GLN A 197 11.45 -21.75 1.06
N LEU A 198 10.59 -21.97 2.06
CA LEU A 198 10.37 -23.30 2.64
C LEU A 198 9.66 -24.22 1.62
N ALA A 199 8.67 -23.71 0.90
CA ALA A 199 7.92 -24.47 -0.10
C ALA A 199 8.80 -24.95 -1.26
N LEU A 200 9.79 -24.14 -1.66
CA LEU A 200 10.75 -24.44 -2.72
C LEU A 200 11.97 -25.25 -2.22
N GLY A 201 12.06 -25.55 -0.92
CA GLY A 201 13.22 -26.23 -0.33
C GLY A 201 14.49 -25.38 -0.28
N GLU A 202 14.42 -24.08 -0.55
CA GLU A 202 15.56 -23.14 -0.47
C GLU A 202 16.03 -22.95 0.99
N ARG A 203 15.16 -23.24 1.97
CA ARG A 203 15.43 -23.06 3.39
C ARG A 203 15.11 -24.34 4.15
N ARG A 204 16.01 -24.74 5.06
CA ARG A 204 15.77 -25.87 5.96
C ARG A 204 14.66 -25.52 6.97
N PRO A 205 13.72 -26.44 7.25
CA PRO A 205 12.77 -26.25 8.34
C PRO A 205 13.51 -26.11 9.67
N PRO A 206 12.95 -25.36 10.64
CA PRO A 206 13.50 -25.33 12.00
C PRO A 206 13.57 -26.76 12.55
N ALA A 207 14.62 -27.07 13.32
CA ALA A 207 14.90 -28.43 13.81
C ALA A 207 13.84 -28.99 14.78
N ASP A 208 12.86 -28.17 15.16
CA ASP A 208 11.86 -28.44 16.21
C ASP A 208 10.48 -28.83 15.64
N LEU A 209 10.40 -29.16 14.34
CA LEU A 209 9.20 -29.67 13.66
C LEU A 209 9.37 -31.15 13.27
#